data_AF-A0A074W7V5-F1
#
_entry.id   AF-A0A074W7V5-F1
#
_cell.length_a   1.000
_cell.length_b   1.000
_cell.length_c   1.000
_cell.angle_alpha   90.00
_cell.angle_beta   90.00
_cell.angle_gamma   90.00
#
_symmetry.space_group_name_H-M   'P 1'
#
loop_
_entity.id
_entity.type
_entity.pdbx_description
1 polymer ?
#
loop_
_entity_poly.entity_id
_entity_poly.type
_entity_poly.pdbx_seq_one_letter_code
_entity_poly.pdbx_strand_id
1 'polypeptide(L)'
;HIHYLTDAPEAIASAYTNTMFEHYPRGSFDFRPLNFTKTEEMFNARKYNIRRLMKSFPNRRFISIGDTTNTMSRFPDDLRDFYPQIQCLLVRDVSATERSDWVTPDTRSFFKLDDTEYLFFRTPADL
;
A
#
# COMPACT_ATOMS: atom_id res chain seq x y z
N HIS A 1 -5.49 -13.69 4.15
CA HIS A 1 -5.55 -12.63 5.18
C HIS A 1 -5.40 -11.29 4.49
N ILE A 2 -6.23 -10.30 4.80
CA ILE A 2 -6.10 -8.93 4.27
C ILE A 2 -5.51 -8.03 5.36
N HIS A 3 -4.49 -7.26 5.00
CA HIS A 3 -3.91 -6.23 5.85
C HIS A 3 -4.02 -4.88 5.15
N TYR A 4 -4.69 -3.94 5.78
CA TYR A 4 -4.89 -2.58 5.30
C TYR A 4 -3.84 -1.65 5.88
N LEU A 5 -3.28 -0.81 5.03
CA LEU A 5 -2.30 0.22 5.42
C LEU A 5 -2.85 1.58 5.03
N THR A 6 -2.98 2.49 5.99
CA THR A 6 -3.59 3.80 5.78
C THR A 6 -2.75 4.91 6.42
N ASP A 7 -2.75 6.08 5.78
CA ASP A 7 -2.17 7.31 6.34
C ASP A 7 -3.14 8.01 7.30
N ALA A 8 -4.35 7.49 7.48
CA ALA A 8 -5.30 7.95 8.50
C ALA A 8 -4.66 7.86 9.90
N PRO A 9 -4.82 8.88 10.76
CA PRO A 9 -4.29 8.85 12.11
C PRO A 9 -4.92 7.75 12.99
N GLU A 10 -4.15 7.18 13.92
CA GLU A 10 -4.67 6.14 14.83
C GLU A 10 -5.83 6.62 15.73
N ALA A 11 -5.92 7.94 16.00
CA ALA A 11 -7.02 8.51 16.79
C ALA A 11 -8.42 8.26 16.18
N ILE A 12 -8.51 8.00 14.87
CA ILE A 12 -9.78 7.73 14.19
C ILE A 12 -9.95 6.25 13.81
N ALA A 13 -9.09 5.37 14.32
CA ALA A 13 -9.04 3.97 13.89
C ALA A 13 -10.37 3.22 14.04
N SER A 14 -11.07 3.39 15.17
CA SER A 14 -12.34 2.70 15.43
C SER A 14 -13.41 3.06 14.39
N ALA A 15 -13.64 4.36 14.16
CA ALA A 15 -14.60 4.81 13.16
C ALA A 15 -14.19 4.38 11.74
N TYR A 16 -12.91 4.56 11.39
CA TYR A 16 -12.40 4.21 10.06
C TYR A 16 -12.54 2.72 9.75
N THR A 17 -12.14 1.85 10.67
CA THR A 17 -12.26 0.39 10.49
C THR A 17 -13.70 -0.07 10.38
N ASN A 18 -14.61 0.48 11.20
CA ASN A 18 -16.02 0.13 11.13
C ASN A 18 -16.62 0.46 9.76
N THR A 19 -16.40 1.69 9.26
CA THR A 19 -16.86 2.07 7.91
C THR A 19 -16.23 1.20 6.82
N MET A 20 -14.94 0.89 6.91
CA MET A 20 -14.28 0.03 5.92
C MET A 20 -14.89 -1.38 5.88
N PHE A 21 -15.25 -1.95 7.02
CA PHE A 21 -15.86 -3.29 7.09
C PHE A 21 -17.30 -3.36 6.59
N GLU A 22 -17.96 -2.23 6.34
CA GLU A 22 -19.27 -2.20 5.67
C GLU A 22 -19.15 -2.51 4.16
N HIS A 23 -17.98 -2.28 3.57
CA HIS A 23 -17.75 -2.39 2.13
C HIS A 23 -16.65 -3.38 1.73
N TYR A 24 -15.73 -3.70 2.64
CA TYR A 24 -14.56 -4.53 2.35
C TYR A 24 -14.41 -5.69 3.34
N PRO A 25 -13.73 -6.79 2.95
CA PRO A 25 -13.50 -7.93 3.84
C PRO A 25 -12.82 -7.53 5.16
N ARG A 26 -13.14 -8.26 6.23
CA ARG A 26 -12.48 -8.03 7.52
C ARG A 26 -10.98 -8.35 7.43
N GLY A 27 -10.17 -7.57 8.15
CA GLY A 27 -8.72 -7.67 8.13
C GLY A 27 -8.05 -6.91 9.27
N SER A 28 -6.72 -6.91 9.28
CA SER A 28 -5.93 -6.10 10.21
C SER A 28 -5.60 -4.73 9.61
N PHE A 29 -5.33 -3.72 10.44
CA PHE A 29 -4.98 -2.38 10.00
C PHE A 29 -3.69 -1.89 10.63
N ASP A 30 -2.92 -1.15 9.84
CA ASP A 30 -1.87 -0.25 10.30
C ASP A 30 -2.26 1.19 9.95
N PHE A 31 -2.47 1.99 11.01
CA PHE A 31 -2.74 3.43 10.92
C PHE A 31 -1.46 4.24 11.03
N ARG A 32 -1.52 5.52 10.66
CA ARG A 32 -0.45 6.47 10.93
C ARG A 32 -0.34 6.67 12.46
N PRO A 33 0.79 6.32 13.09
CA PRO A 33 0.98 6.54 14.52
C PRO A 33 0.91 8.05 14.85
N LEU A 34 0.45 8.40 16.05
CA LEU A 34 0.49 9.79 16.54
C LEU A 34 1.67 10.03 17.47
N ASN A 35 2.14 8.99 18.16
CA ASN A 35 3.25 9.09 19.10
C ASN A 35 4.56 8.59 18.47
N PHE A 36 5.36 9.50 17.93
CA PHE A 36 6.66 9.19 17.37
C PHE A 36 7.75 9.40 18.42
N THR A 37 8.37 8.32 18.88
CA THR A 37 9.52 8.42 19.78
C THR A 37 10.82 8.67 19.02
N LYS A 38 10.83 8.42 17.70
CA LYS A 38 12.00 8.62 16.83
C LYS A 38 11.61 9.38 15.56
N THR A 39 12.49 10.28 15.14
CA THR A 39 12.29 11.15 13.98
C THR A 39 12.06 10.39 12.66
N GLU A 40 12.70 9.22 12.51
CA GLU A 40 12.54 8.36 11.33
C GLU A 40 11.13 7.77 11.19
N GLU A 41 10.43 7.56 12.30
CA GLU A 41 9.04 7.06 12.33
C GLU A 41 8.07 8.16 11.86
N MET A 42 8.41 9.43 12.15
CA MET A 42 7.59 10.60 11.85
C MET A 42 7.59 10.98 10.36
N PHE A 43 8.73 10.86 9.68
CA PHE A 43 8.87 11.29 8.28
C PHE A 43 8.30 10.30 7.25
N ASN A 44 8.24 9.00 7.58
CA ASN A 44 7.69 8.00 6.67
C ASN A 44 6.93 6.88 7.43
N ALA A 45 5.81 7.26 8.04
CA ALA A 45 4.95 6.37 8.81
C ALA A 45 4.53 5.11 8.03
N ARG A 46 4.23 5.24 6.74
CA ARG A 46 3.90 4.10 5.87
C ARG A 46 5.03 3.07 5.81
N LYS A 47 6.25 3.50 5.46
CA LYS A 47 7.41 2.60 5.37
C LYS A 47 7.79 2.01 6.73
N TYR A 48 7.61 2.77 7.81
CA TYR A 48 7.75 2.27 9.17
C TYR A 48 6.80 1.10 9.45
N ASN A 49 5.51 1.26 9.13
CA ASN A 49 4.50 0.22 9.33
C ASN A 49 4.79 -1.02 8.48
N ILE A 50 5.16 -0.87 7.19
CA ILE A 50 5.57 -2.00 6.34
C ILE A 50 6.75 -2.74 6.97
N ARG A 51 7.80 -2.02 7.40
CA ARG A 51 8.97 -2.63 8.05
C ARG A 51 8.58 -3.39 9.31
N ARG A 52 7.68 -2.84 10.13
CA ARG A 52 7.17 -3.49 11.33
C ARG A 52 6.41 -4.77 10.97
N LEU A 53 5.52 -4.72 9.98
CA LEU A 53 4.75 -5.86 9.48
C LEU A 53 5.68 -6.99 8.98
N MET A 54 6.69 -6.65 8.17
CA MET A 54 7.66 -7.62 7.66
C MET A 54 8.46 -8.29 8.78
N LYS A 55 8.88 -7.51 9.80
CA LYS A 55 9.57 -8.04 10.98
C LYS A 55 8.70 -8.93 11.85
N SER A 56 7.42 -8.60 12.00
CA SER A 56 6.47 -9.40 12.77
C SER A 56 6.14 -10.73 12.11
N PHE A 57 6.21 -10.81 10.78
CA PHE A 57 5.90 -12.01 10.00
C PHE A 57 7.03 -12.37 9.03
N PRO A 58 8.21 -12.78 9.51
CA PRO A 58 9.42 -12.91 8.70
C PRO A 58 9.31 -13.94 7.57
N ASN A 59 8.47 -14.97 7.75
CA ASN A 59 8.27 -16.05 6.78
C ASN A 59 7.03 -15.84 5.89
N ARG A 60 6.28 -14.76 6.09
CA ARG A 60 5.05 -14.52 5.31
C ARG A 60 5.39 -13.80 4.01
N ARG A 61 4.76 -14.26 2.94
CA ARG A 61 4.74 -13.60 1.63
C ARG A 61 3.53 -12.68 1.53
N PHE A 62 3.69 -11.59 0.81
CA PHE A 62 2.70 -10.54 0.64
C PHE A 62 2.61 -10.15 -0.84
N ILE A 63 1.38 -9.88 -1.26
CA ILE A 63 1.08 -9.15 -2.49
C ILE A 63 0.70 -7.75 -2.04
N SER A 64 1.39 -6.74 -2.55
CA SER A 64 1.08 -5.34 -2.25
C SER A 64 0.06 -4.85 -3.24
N ILE A 65 -1.01 -4.23 -2.75
CA ILE A 65 -2.08 -3.67 -3.59
C ILE A 65 -2.18 -2.18 -3.31
N GLY A 66 -2.30 -1.38 -4.37
CA GLY A 66 -2.54 0.05 -4.25
C GLY A 66 -3.11 0.63 -5.53
N ASP A 67 -3.04 1.95 -5.66
CA ASP A 67 -3.60 2.68 -6.79
C ASP A 67 -2.71 3.84 -7.24
N THR A 68 -3.07 4.45 -8.37
CA THR A 68 -2.33 5.57 -8.97
C THR A 68 -2.50 6.92 -8.25
N THR A 69 -3.26 6.98 -7.16
CA THR A 69 -3.35 8.18 -6.28
C THR A 69 -2.16 8.29 -5.33
N ASN A 70 -1.44 7.19 -5.12
CA ASN A 70 -0.29 7.11 -4.24
C ASN A 70 1.00 7.59 -4.93
N THR A 71 2.03 7.93 -4.14
CA THR A 71 3.36 8.21 -4.69
C THR A 71 3.92 6.94 -5.35
N MET A 72 3.82 6.87 -6.67
CA MET A 72 4.12 5.67 -7.46
C MET A 72 5.52 5.10 -7.23
N SER A 73 6.52 5.94 -6.99
CA SER A 73 7.89 5.50 -6.70
C SER A 73 8.02 4.64 -5.45
N ARG A 74 7.06 4.72 -4.51
CA ARG A 74 7.10 3.96 -3.26
C ARG A 74 6.89 2.46 -3.47
N PHE A 75 6.07 2.04 -4.43
CA PHE A 75 5.82 0.61 -4.62
C PHE A 75 7.07 -0.14 -5.09
N PRO A 76 7.80 0.29 -6.15
CA PRO A 76 9.05 -0.34 -6.54
C PRO A 76 10.12 -0.28 -5.45
N ASP A 77 10.16 0.82 -4.66
CA ASP A 77 11.09 0.93 -3.54
C ASP A 77 10.78 -0.06 -2.42
N ASP A 78 9.51 -0.20 -2.03
CA ASP A 78 9.09 -1.15 -1.00
C ASP A 78 9.28 -2.60 -1.47
N LEU A 79 8.97 -2.92 -2.74
CA LEU A 79 9.22 -4.24 -3.30
C LEU A 79 10.70 -4.61 -3.18
N ARG A 80 11.61 -3.73 -3.65
CA ARG A 80 13.05 -3.95 -3.60
C ARG A 80 13.56 -4.10 -2.17
N ASP A 81 13.13 -3.22 -1.26
CA ASP A 81 13.62 -3.18 0.11
C ASP A 81 13.12 -4.38 0.96
N PHE A 82 11.98 -4.97 0.60
CA PHE A 82 11.35 -6.07 1.34
C PHE A 82 11.24 -7.37 0.55
N TYR A 83 11.93 -7.50 -0.58
CA TYR A 83 12.04 -8.78 -1.29
C TYR A 83 12.82 -9.79 -0.42
N PRO A 84 12.41 -11.08 -0.35
CA PRO A 84 11.32 -11.70 -1.10
C PRO A 84 9.97 -11.72 -0.36
N GLN A 85 9.78 -10.97 0.73
CA GLN A 85 8.52 -10.97 1.49
C GLN A 85 7.39 -10.30 0.69
N ILE A 86 7.63 -9.14 0.09
CA ILE A 86 6.72 -8.60 -0.94
C ILE A 86 7.12 -9.22 -2.28
N GLN A 87 6.19 -9.91 -2.93
CA GLN A 87 6.48 -10.68 -4.15
C GLN A 87 5.97 -10.02 -5.42
N CYS A 88 4.87 -9.27 -5.31
CA CYS A 88 4.19 -8.70 -6.46
C CYS A 88 3.45 -7.42 -6.06
N LEU A 89 3.35 -6.50 -7.01
CA LEU A 89 2.63 -5.25 -6.91
C LEU A 89 1.40 -5.27 -7.83
N LEU A 90 0.20 -5.15 -7.28
CA LEU A 90 -1.01 -4.91 -8.05
C LEU A 90 -1.40 -3.45 -7.91
N VAL A 91 -1.41 -2.70 -9.01
CA VAL A 91 -1.71 -1.27 -9.00
C VAL A 91 -2.96 -0.99 -9.82
N ARG A 92 -3.99 -0.47 -9.15
CA ARG A 92 -5.20 0.00 -9.81
C ARG A 92 -4.96 1.35 -10.48
N ASP A 93 -5.30 1.46 -11.76
CA ASP A 93 -5.39 2.74 -12.46
C ASP A 93 -6.74 3.39 -12.19
N VAL A 94 -6.75 4.44 -11.34
CA VAL A 94 -7.98 5.17 -11.01
C VAL A 94 -8.49 6.05 -12.15
N SER A 95 -7.65 6.39 -13.14
CA SER A 95 -8.12 7.21 -14.27
C SER A 95 -9.20 6.50 -15.10
N ALA A 96 -9.27 5.17 -15.01
CA ALA A 96 -10.26 4.35 -15.72
C ALA A 96 -11.68 4.47 -15.14
N THR A 97 -11.81 4.78 -13.85
CA THR A 97 -13.08 4.72 -13.12
C THR A 97 -13.42 6.04 -12.41
N GLU A 98 -12.43 6.87 -12.11
CA GLU A 98 -12.57 8.13 -11.41
C GLU A 98 -12.16 9.30 -12.33
N ARG A 99 -13.03 9.68 -13.27
CA ARG A 99 -12.75 10.73 -14.28
C ARG A 99 -12.36 12.10 -13.70
N SER A 100 -12.68 12.37 -12.45
CA SER A 100 -12.29 13.59 -11.75
C SER A 100 -10.82 13.60 -11.32
N ASP A 101 -10.15 12.45 -11.34
CA ASP A 101 -8.72 12.35 -11.09
C ASP A 101 -7.95 12.70 -12.37
N TRP A 102 -7.45 13.93 -12.42
CA TRP A 102 -6.71 14.48 -13.55
C TRP A 102 -5.19 14.31 -13.38
N VAL A 103 -4.74 13.74 -12.26
CA VAL A 103 -3.32 13.54 -11.99
C VAL A 103 -2.80 12.39 -12.85
N THR A 104 -1.81 12.67 -13.70
CA THR A 104 -1.10 11.61 -14.42
C THR A 104 -0.02 11.03 -13.51
N PRO A 105 -0.10 9.74 -13.13
CA PRO A 105 0.88 9.12 -12.23
C PRO A 105 2.25 8.97 -12.92
N ASP A 106 3.34 9.28 -12.21
CA ASP A 106 4.70 9.03 -12.69
C ASP A 106 5.10 7.57 -12.45
N THR A 107 4.95 6.73 -13.48
CA THR A 107 5.25 5.29 -13.42
C THR A 107 6.69 4.93 -13.79
N ARG A 108 7.57 5.91 -14.07
CA ARG A 108 8.94 5.63 -14.56
C ARG A 108 9.77 4.73 -13.65
N SER A 109 9.47 4.72 -12.35
CA SER A 109 10.11 3.85 -11.36
C SER A 109 9.84 2.36 -11.59
N PHE A 110 8.73 1.99 -12.23
CA PHE A 110 8.35 0.61 -12.53
C PHE A 110 9.15 0.00 -13.69
N PHE A 111 9.76 0.82 -14.56
CA PHE A 111 10.65 0.31 -15.62
C PHE A 111 11.93 -0.38 -15.09
N LYS A 112 12.18 -0.27 -13.78
CA LYS A 112 13.30 -0.95 -13.11
C LYS A 112 12.92 -2.32 -12.55
N LEU A 113 11.65 -2.69 -12.64
CA LEU A 113 11.12 -3.97 -12.18
C LEU A 113 10.98 -4.94 -13.34
N ASP A 114 11.06 -6.23 -13.04
CA ASP A 114 10.74 -7.28 -13.99
C ASP A 114 9.22 -7.29 -14.25
N ASP A 115 8.83 -7.67 -15.46
CA ASP A 115 7.45 -7.75 -15.94
C ASP A 115 6.60 -8.80 -15.19
N THR A 116 7.24 -9.66 -14.39
CA THR A 116 6.56 -10.58 -13.46
C THR A 116 6.32 -10.00 -12.07
N GLU A 117 6.88 -8.83 -11.75
CA GLU A 117 6.84 -8.25 -10.41
C GLU A 117 5.66 -7.29 -10.19
N TYR A 118 5.01 -6.81 -11.25
CA TYR A 118 3.90 -5.88 -11.14
C TYR A 118 2.85 -6.03 -12.23
N LEU A 119 1.61 -5.64 -11.91
CA LEU A 119 0.50 -5.54 -12.84
C LEU A 119 -0.28 -4.25 -12.59
N PHE A 120 -0.45 -3.45 -13.64
CA PHE A 120 -1.45 -2.38 -13.66
C PHE A 120 -2.79 -2.94 -14.14
N PHE A 121 -3.87 -2.65 -13.41
CA PHE A 121 -5.22 -3.08 -13.77
C PHE A 121 -6.20 -1.91 -13.71
N ARG A 122 -7.18 -1.90 -14.62
CA ARG A 122 -8.20 -0.83 -14.71
C ARG A 122 -9.47 -1.25 -14.01
N THR A 123 -9.83 -2.52 -14.12
CA THR A 123 -11.00 -3.12 -13.50
C THR A 123 -10.66 -4.47 -12.86
N PRO A 124 -11.45 -4.95 -11.90
CA PRO A 124 -11.22 -6.27 -11.30
C PRO A 124 -11.22 -7.44 -12.31
N ALA A 125 -11.81 -7.26 -13.50
CA ALA A 125 -11.82 -8.28 -14.55
C ALA A 125 -10.46 -8.44 -15.26
N ASP A 126 -9.50 -7.54 -15.02
CA ASP A 126 -8.14 -7.63 -15.55
C ASP A 126 -7.22 -8.52 -14.69
N LEU A 127 -7.69 -9.00 -13.52
CA LEU A 127 -6.94 -9.80 -12.53
C LEU A 127 -7.16 -11.31 -12.63
#